data_AF-A0A6I9Q1C1-F1
#
_entry.id   AF-A0A6I9Q1C1-F1
#
_cell.length_a   1.000
_cell.length_b   1.000
_cell.length_c   1.000
_cell.angle_alpha   90.00
_cell.angle_beta   90.00
_cell.angle_gamma   90.00
#
_symmetry.space_group_name_H-M   'P 1'
#
loop_
_entity.id
_entity.type
_entity.pdbx_description
1 polymer ?
#
loop_
_entity_poly.entity_id
_entity_poly.type
_entity_poly.pdbx_seq_one_letter_code
_entity_poly.pdbx_strand_id
1 'polypeptide(L)'
;MANSTGKNLLDQRRKGQAFLDELRQFHQSRGSPFRKIPIVGGKELDLNALYIRVVSLGGFAKVSDKNQWIELGDEFHLPRSCSNAAFALKQYYLR
;
A
#
# COMPACT_ATOMS: atom_id res chain seq x y z
N MET A 1 -6.05 -2.87 33.44
CA MET A 1 -5.18 -3.52 32.44
C MET A 1 -5.09 -2.61 31.23
N ALA A 2 -4.05 -1.78 31.12
CA ALA A 2 -3.97 -0.78 30.06
C ALA A 2 -2.50 -0.59 29.64
N ASN A 3 -1.99 -1.40 28.71
CA ASN A 3 -0.87 -1.01 27.83
C ASN A 3 -0.59 -2.01 26.68
N SER A 4 -1.60 -2.42 25.90
CA SER A 4 -1.39 -3.31 24.74
C SER A 4 -1.37 -2.55 23.40
N THR A 5 -1.90 -1.33 23.33
CA THR A 5 -2.05 -0.58 22.08
C THR A 5 -0.74 0.07 21.60
N GLY A 6 0.15 0.48 22.52
CA GLY A 6 1.40 1.18 22.16
C GLY A 6 2.49 0.28 21.57
N LYS A 7 2.59 -0.99 22.00
CA LYS A 7 3.58 -1.94 21.47
C LYS A 7 3.28 -2.33 20.02
N ASN A 8 2.01 -2.59 19.71
CA ASN A 8 1.58 -3.02 18.38
C ASN A 8 1.87 -1.96 17.30
N LEU A 9 1.69 -0.67 17.61
CA LEU A 9 1.93 0.42 16.66
C LEU A 9 3.41 0.58 16.29
N LEU A 10 4.31 0.43 17.27
CA LEU A 10 5.76 0.49 17.06
C LEU A 10 6.26 -0.71 16.25
N ASP A 11 5.72 -1.89 16.52
CA ASP A 11 6.02 -3.10 15.74
C ASP A 11 5.50 -2.99 14.30
N GLN A 12 4.32 -2.44 14.10
CA GLN A 12 3.76 -2.19 12.78
C GLN A 12 4.59 -1.16 12.00
N ARG A 13 5.05 -0.09 12.66
CA ARG A 13 5.94 0.92 12.07
C ARG A 13 7.31 0.34 11.69
N ARG A 14 7.89 -0.51 12.56
CA ARG A 14 9.15 -1.21 12.27
C ARG A 14 9.03 -2.15 11.09
N LYS A 15 7.94 -2.93 11.03
CA LYS A 15 7.64 -3.81 9.89
C LYS A 15 7.43 -3.04 8.60
N GLY A 16 6.72 -1.91 8.65
CA GLY A 16 6.52 -1.03 7.50
C GLY A 16 7.83 -0.45 6.96
N GLN A 17 8.73 -0.02 7.85
CA GLN A 17 10.04 0.50 7.42
C GLN A 17 10.91 -0.59 6.79
N ALA A 18 10.99 -1.77 7.41
CA ALA A 18 11.73 -2.91 6.87
C ALA A 18 11.22 -3.30 5.47
N PHE A 19 9.89 -3.38 5.30
CA PHE A 19 9.27 -3.63 4.00
C PHE A 19 9.68 -2.59 2.96
N LEU A 20 9.67 -1.30 3.30
CA LEU A 20 10.06 -0.23 2.37
C LEU A 20 11.53 -0.33 1.97
N ASP A 21 12.41 -0.70 2.90
CA ASP A 21 13.84 -0.84 2.61
C ASP A 21 14.11 -2.07 1.73
N GLU A 22 13.44 -3.20 1.98
CA GLU A 22 13.47 -4.38 1.11
C GLU A 22 12.91 -4.08 -0.28
N LEU A 23 11.78 -3.37 -0.36
CA LEU A 23 11.17 -2.98 -1.63
C LEU A 23 12.11 -2.07 -2.43
N ARG A 24 12.79 -1.12 -1.78
CA ARG A 24 13.78 -0.26 -2.44
C ARG A 24 14.94 -1.07 -3.00
N GLN A 25 15.48 -2.01 -2.23
CA GLN A 25 16.57 -2.89 -2.70
C GLN A 25 16.12 -3.77 -3.88
N PHE A 26 14.92 -4.33 -3.80
CA PHE A 26 14.31 -5.11 -4.88
C PHE A 26 14.24 -4.30 -6.18
N HIS A 27 13.70 -3.09 -6.13
CA HIS A 27 13.60 -2.19 -7.29
C HIS A 27 14.96 -1.72 -7.82
N GLN A 28 15.91 -1.42 -6.92
CA GLN A 28 17.28 -1.08 -7.30
C GLN A 28 17.96 -2.23 -8.06
N SER A 29 17.85 -3.47 -7.55
CA SER A 29 18.45 -4.65 -8.18
C SER A 29 17.89 -4.95 -9.58
N ARG A 30 16.66 -4.49 -9.87
CA ARG A 30 15.95 -4.67 -11.15
C ARG A 30 16.08 -3.46 -12.09
N GLY A 31 16.90 -2.46 -11.76
CA GLY A 31 17.07 -1.26 -12.57
C GLY A 31 15.84 -0.33 -12.60
N SER A 32 14.91 -0.48 -11.66
CA SER A 32 13.68 0.33 -11.55
C SER A 32 13.57 1.06 -10.20
N PRO A 33 14.62 1.78 -9.75
CA PRO A 33 14.64 2.38 -8.42
C PRO A 33 13.50 3.39 -8.22
N PHE A 34 12.66 3.20 -7.19
CA PHE A 34 11.70 4.21 -6.78
C PHE A 34 12.25 5.02 -5.60
N ARG A 35 12.24 6.35 -5.75
CA ARG A 35 12.83 7.28 -4.76
C ARG A 35 11.80 7.86 -3.79
N LYS A 36 10.54 7.93 -4.19
CA LYS A 36 9.47 8.58 -3.43
C LYS A 36 8.27 7.65 -3.30
N ILE A 37 7.61 7.70 -2.16
CA ILE A 37 6.34 7.04 -1.94
C ILE A 37 5.29 7.72 -2.83
N PRO A 38 4.45 6.95 -3.55
CA PRO A 38 3.34 7.51 -4.30
C PRO A 38 2.40 8.32 -3.43
N ILE A 39 1.90 9.44 -3.96
CA ILE A 39 0.87 10.25 -3.32
C ILE A 39 -0.44 10.03 -4.06
N VAL A 40 -1.48 9.59 -3.35
CA VAL A 40 -2.83 9.39 -3.90
C VAL A 40 -3.81 10.24 -3.10
N GLY A 41 -4.61 11.06 -3.79
CA GLY A 41 -5.58 11.94 -3.12
C GLY A 41 -4.94 12.93 -2.13
N GLY A 42 -3.67 13.31 -2.32
CA GLY A 42 -2.94 14.22 -1.44
C GLY A 42 -2.28 13.55 -0.22
N LYS A 43 -2.35 12.22 -0.08
CA LYS A 43 -1.75 11.46 1.01
C LYS A 43 -0.71 10.47 0.50
N GLU A 44 0.39 10.29 1.24
CA GLU A 44 1.35 9.23 0.97
C GLU A 44 0.67 7.86 1.12
N LEU A 45 0.89 7.00 0.13
CA LEU A 45 0.35 5.66 0.07
C LEU A 45 1.17 4.72 0.96
N ASP A 46 0.52 4.07 1.92
CA ASP A 46 1.16 3.00 2.69
C ASP A 46 1.31 1.75 1.81
N LEU A 47 2.49 1.61 1.19
CA LEU A 47 2.80 0.50 0.28
C LEU A 47 2.78 -0.86 1.00
N ASN A 48 3.18 -0.92 2.27
CA ASN A 48 3.15 -2.15 3.06
C ASN A 48 1.71 -2.59 3.31
N ALA A 49 0.85 -1.67 3.75
CA ALA A 49 -0.57 -1.95 3.93
C ALA A 49 -1.23 -2.37 2.62
N LEU A 50 -0.90 -1.69 1.50
CA LEU A 50 -1.48 -2.02 0.19
C LEU A 50 -1.06 -3.42 -0.24
N TYR A 51 0.22 -3.76 -0.09
CA TYR A 51 0.74 -5.08 -0.41
C TYR A 51 0.06 -6.18 0.41
N ILE A 52 0.04 -6.03 1.74
CA ILE A 52 -0.62 -7.00 2.64
C ILE A 52 -2.08 -7.18 2.25
N ARG A 53 -2.79 -6.08 1.98
CA ARG A 53 -4.20 -6.13 1.67
C ARG A 53 -4.47 -6.83 0.33
N VAL A 54 -3.74 -6.48 -0.72
CA VAL A 54 -3.86 -7.14 -2.04
C VAL A 54 -3.53 -8.63 -1.94
N VAL A 55 -2.47 -9.00 -1.21
CA VAL A 55 -2.13 -10.41 -0.98
C VAL A 55 -3.22 -11.14 -0.21
N SER A 56 -3.81 -10.52 0.84
CA SER A 56 -4.91 -11.11 1.61
C SER A 56 -6.17 -11.38 0.79
N LEU A 57 -6.41 -10.57 -0.26
CA LEU A 57 -7.51 -10.75 -1.21
C LEU A 57 -7.22 -11.78 -2.30
N GLY A 58 -6.03 -12.40 -2.28
CA GLY A 58 -5.59 -13.42 -3.24
C GLY A 58 -4.80 -12.85 -4.42
N GLY A 59 -4.16 -11.70 -4.23
CA GLY A 59 -3.21 -11.11 -5.17
C GLY A 59 -3.85 -10.22 -6.24
N PHE A 60 -2.98 -9.56 -7.01
CA PHE A 60 -3.34 -8.55 -8.00
C PHE A 60 -4.40 -9.02 -9.02
N ALA A 61 -4.25 -10.24 -9.54
CA ALA A 61 -5.15 -10.78 -10.55
C ALA A 61 -6.58 -10.89 -10.02
N LYS A 62 -6.75 -11.46 -8.82
CA LYS A 62 -8.06 -11.66 -8.19
C LYS A 62 -8.71 -10.34 -7.78
N VAL A 63 -7.94 -9.40 -7.23
CA VAL A 63 -8.42 -8.04 -6.91
C VAL A 63 -8.89 -7.31 -8.17
N SER A 64 -8.14 -7.45 -9.27
CA SER A 64 -8.48 -6.82 -10.55
C SER A 64 -9.72 -7.43 -11.20
N ASP A 65 -9.81 -8.76 -11.24
CA ASP A 65 -10.95 -9.50 -11.79
C ASP A 65 -12.26 -9.15 -11.08
N LYS A 66 -12.19 -9.00 -9.76
CA LYS A 66 -13.34 -8.63 -8.92
C LYS A 66 -13.59 -7.12 -8.81
N ASN A 67 -12.84 -6.27 -9.51
CA ASN A 67 -12.91 -4.80 -9.41
C ASN A 67 -12.79 -4.25 -7.97
N GLN A 68 -12.06 -4.94 -7.08
CA GLN A 68 -11.94 -4.57 -5.66
C GLN A 68 -11.04 -3.36 -5.38
N TRP A 69 -10.42 -2.78 -6.42
CA TRP A 69 -9.61 -1.56 -6.29
C TRP A 69 -10.40 -0.35 -5.77
N ILE A 70 -11.72 -0.31 -6.00
CA ILE A 70 -12.61 0.74 -5.48
C ILE A 70 -12.75 0.60 -3.96
N GLU A 71 -13.06 -0.61 -3.48
CA GLU A 71 -13.16 -0.94 -2.05
C GLU A 71 -11.83 -0.65 -1.33
N LEU A 72 -10.69 -0.98 -1.96
CA LEU A 72 -9.38 -0.60 -1.44
C LEU A 72 -9.19 0.92 -1.37
N GLY A 73 -9.67 1.68 -2.36
CA GLY A 73 -9.61 3.14 -2.29
C GLY A 73 -10.32 3.71 -1.06
N ASP A 74 -11.49 3.16 -0.74
CA ASP A 74 -12.28 3.55 0.43
C ASP A 74 -11.60 3.13 1.75
N GLU A 75 -11.01 1.94 1.80
CA GLU A 75 -10.26 1.42 2.97
C GLU A 75 -9.01 2.26 3.27
N PHE A 76 -8.35 2.78 2.24
CA PHE A 76 -7.21 3.69 2.38
C PHE A 76 -7.61 5.12 2.74
N HIS A 77 -8.91 5.36 2.94
CA HIS A 77 -9.49 6.67 3.25
C HIS A 77 -9.10 7.74 2.22
N LEU A 78 -9.03 7.34 0.94
CA LEU A 78 -8.79 8.28 -0.13
C LEU A 78 -10.04 9.17 -0.30
N PRO A 79 -9.87 10.48 -0.57
CA PRO A 79 -11.02 11.37 -0.76
C PRO A 79 -11.91 10.87 -1.90
N ARG A 80 -13.24 10.90 -1.73
CA ARG A 80 -14.19 10.57 -2.82
C ARG A 80 -14.06 11.48 -4.05
N SER A 81 -13.47 12.66 -3.89
CA SER A 81 -13.11 13.54 -5.00
C SER A 81 -11.98 12.98 -5.88
N CYS A 82 -11.24 11.98 -5.41
CA CYS A 82 -10.24 11.25 -6.18
C CYS A 82 -10.94 10.17 -7.02
N SER A 83 -11.66 10.59 -8.06
CA SER A 83 -12.42 9.70 -8.96
C SER A 83 -11.56 8.62 -9.63
N ASN A 84 -10.24 8.82 -9.68
CA ASN A 84 -9.26 7.89 -10.24
C ASN A 84 -8.47 7.11 -9.18
N ALA A 85 -8.89 7.12 -7.90
CA ALA A 85 -8.20 6.44 -6.80
C ALA A 85 -7.93 4.96 -7.08
N ALA A 86 -8.97 4.22 -7.50
CA ALA A 86 -8.85 2.80 -7.83
C ALA A 86 -7.82 2.54 -8.94
N PHE A 87 -7.84 3.37 -9.99
CA PHE A 87 -6.87 3.29 -11.08
C PHE A 87 -5.46 3.62 -10.60
N ALA A 88 -5.29 4.68 -9.81
CA ALA A 88 -4.01 5.08 -9.24
C ALA A 88 -3.41 3.96 -8.36
N LEU A 89 -4.20 3.37 -7.46
CA LEU A 89 -3.77 2.23 -6.64
C LEU A 89 -3.29 1.06 -7.50
N LYS A 90 -4.06 0.70 -8.54
CA LYS A 90 -3.69 -0.36 -9.48
C LYS A 90 -2.36 -0.06 -10.19
N GLN A 91 -2.16 1.17 -10.65
CA GLN A 91 -0.94 1.59 -11.33
C GLN A 91 0.27 1.59 -10.40
N TYR A 92 0.13 2.11 -9.18
CA TYR A 92 1.22 2.15 -8.20
C TYR A 92 1.58 0.78 -7.66
N TYR A 93 0.64 -0.16 -7.59
CA TYR A 93 0.95 -1.54 -7.19
C TYR A 93 1.84 -2.27 -8.20
N LEU A 94 1.68 -1.97 -9.50
CA LEU A 94 2.42 -2.63 -10.57
C LEU A 94 3.82 -2.06 -10.80
N ARG A 95 4.12 -0.88 -10.24
CA ARG A 95 5.26 -0.06 -10.61
C ARG A 95 6.33 -0.07 -9.53
#